data_AF-A0A2G8JC29-F1
#
_entry.id   AF-A0A2G8JC29-F1
#
_cell.length_a   1.000
_cell.length_b   1.000
_cell.length_c   1.000
_cell.angle_alpha   90.00
_cell.angle_beta   90.00
_cell.angle_gamma   90.00
#
_symmetry.space_group_name_H-M   'P 1'
#
loop_
_entity.id
_entity.type
_entity.pdbx_description
1 polymer ?
#
loop_
_entity_poly.entity_id
_entity_poly.type
_entity_poly.pdbx_seq_one_letter_code
_entity_poly.pdbx_strand_id
1 'polypeptide(L)'
;MKEIGFLVHKSLTGNVTEFKGVNERLAQLTIKINKRYSLKIIQVYAPTSSYDDDEVEKLYEEINELLQNNKTHFTIMMGDLNAKVGKKEDGEESVIGNFGHGQRNDRGDRLVEFAISSKLKILNTFFKKKANRKWTWISPDRATKNEIDFILSSDLNIVKDVNVLNKVNIGSDHRMVMGKFQINTKLERQKLLRQSIATLTYTNSQKETMNSNWN
;
A
#
# COMPACT_ATOMS: atom_id res chain seq x y z
N MET A 1 -10.33 19.14 -14.66
CA MET A 1 -10.37 17.67 -14.64
C MET A 1 -9.37 17.19 -13.62
N LYS A 2 -9.79 16.30 -12.71
CA LYS A 2 -8.89 15.59 -11.81
C LYS A 2 -8.72 14.20 -12.41
N GLU A 3 -7.49 13.83 -12.75
CA GLU A 3 -7.22 12.60 -13.50
C GLU A 3 -6.10 11.82 -12.82
N ILE A 4 -6.21 10.51 -12.90
CA ILE A 4 -5.18 9.57 -12.49
C ILE A 4 -4.52 9.00 -13.74
N GLY A 5 -3.20 8.79 -13.67
CA GLY A 5 -2.47 8.12 -14.72
C GLY A 5 -1.23 7.40 -14.21
N PHE A 6 -0.74 6.48 -15.02
CA PHE A 6 0.54 5.81 -14.81
C PHE A 6 1.52 6.21 -15.90
N LEU A 7 2.68 6.70 -15.51
CA LEU A 7 3.83 6.84 -16.40
C LEU A 7 4.80 5.67 -16.15
N VAL A 8 4.97 4.81 -17.14
CA VAL A 8 5.79 3.60 -17.04
C VAL A 8 7.07 3.75 -17.85
N HIS A 9 8.22 3.50 -17.22
CA HIS A 9 9.50 3.54 -17.92
C HIS A 9 9.54 2.52 -19.06
N LYS A 10 10.14 2.88 -20.21
CA LYS A 10 10.17 2.06 -21.43
C LYS A 10 10.68 0.63 -21.23
N SER A 11 11.59 0.42 -20.27
CA SER A 11 12.11 -0.92 -19.96
C SER A 11 11.09 -1.86 -19.31
N LEU A 12 9.96 -1.34 -18.82
CA LEU A 12 8.91 -2.12 -18.14
C LEU A 12 7.64 -2.24 -18.98
N THR A 13 7.54 -1.57 -20.13
CA THR A 13 6.30 -1.57 -20.93
C THR A 13 5.93 -2.97 -21.41
N GLY A 14 6.91 -3.80 -21.80
CA GLY A 14 6.69 -5.21 -22.16
C GLY A 14 6.29 -6.11 -20.99
N ASN A 15 6.38 -5.61 -19.75
CA ASN A 15 5.98 -6.32 -18.54
C ASN A 15 4.58 -5.89 -18.05
N VAL A 16 4.01 -4.80 -18.58
CA VAL A 16 2.64 -4.41 -18.24
C VAL A 16 1.68 -5.42 -18.85
N THR A 17 0.86 -6.06 -18.00
CA THR A 17 -0.11 -7.06 -18.45
C THR A 17 -1.54 -6.55 -18.42
N GLU A 18 -1.81 -5.48 -17.66
CA GLU A 18 -3.15 -4.94 -17.51
C GLU A 18 -3.06 -3.48 -17.06
N PHE A 19 -3.90 -2.64 -17.65
CA PHE A 19 -4.29 -1.34 -17.10
C PHE A 19 -5.82 -1.31 -17.03
N LYS A 20 -6.36 -0.91 -15.87
CA LYS A 20 -7.80 -0.78 -15.66
C LYS A 20 -8.07 0.59 -15.00
N GLY A 21 -8.60 1.53 -15.78
CA GLY A 21 -9.21 2.75 -15.22
C GLY A 21 -10.60 2.40 -14.70
N VAL A 22 -10.83 2.53 -13.39
CA VAL A 22 -12.15 2.27 -12.78
C VAL A 22 -13.02 3.51 -12.89
N ASN A 23 -12.48 4.65 -12.49
CA ASN A 23 -13.08 5.97 -12.62
C ASN A 23 -11.98 7.05 -12.55
N GLU A 24 -12.36 8.32 -12.45
CA GLU A 24 -11.43 9.46 -12.37
C GLU A 24 -10.51 9.45 -11.12
N ARG A 25 -10.85 8.63 -10.10
CA ARG A 25 -10.21 8.56 -8.78
C ARG A 25 -9.54 7.22 -8.47
N LEU A 26 -9.70 6.24 -9.34
CA LEU A 26 -9.19 4.90 -9.09
C LEU A 26 -8.74 4.22 -10.38
N ALA A 27 -7.48 3.77 -10.39
CA ALA A 27 -6.94 2.97 -11.49
C ALA A 27 -5.99 1.88 -10.98
N GLN A 28 -5.89 0.80 -11.74
CA GLN A 28 -4.98 -0.32 -11.50
C GLN A 28 -4.01 -0.48 -12.67
N LEU A 29 -2.76 -0.81 -12.35
CA LEU A 29 -1.74 -1.30 -13.27
C LEU A 29 -1.19 -2.63 -12.75
N THR A 30 -1.18 -3.67 -13.58
CA THR A 30 -0.56 -4.95 -13.27
C THR A 30 0.73 -5.13 -14.08
N ILE A 31 1.83 -5.41 -13.38
CA ILE A 31 3.16 -5.62 -13.97
C ILE A 31 3.62 -7.04 -13.66
N LYS A 32 3.97 -7.79 -14.70
CA LYS A 32 4.60 -9.10 -14.60
C LYS A 32 6.08 -8.96 -14.26
N ILE A 33 6.49 -9.48 -13.11
CA ILE A 33 7.90 -9.47 -12.69
C ILE A 33 8.65 -10.61 -13.40
N ASN A 34 8.06 -11.81 -13.43
CA ASN A 34 8.54 -12.93 -14.21
C ASN A 34 7.38 -13.92 -14.49
N LYS A 35 7.67 -15.16 -14.92
CA LYS A 35 6.64 -16.17 -15.22
C LYS A 35 5.72 -16.49 -14.02
N ARG A 36 6.19 -16.32 -12.78
CA ARG A 36 5.47 -16.68 -11.55
C ARG A 36 4.95 -15.46 -10.80
N TYR A 37 5.76 -14.41 -10.69
CA TYR A 37 5.44 -13.26 -9.83
C TYR A 37 4.90 -12.08 -10.61
N SER A 38 3.93 -11.39 -10.01
CA SER A 38 3.29 -10.18 -10.52
C SER A 38 3.12 -9.16 -9.40
N LEU A 39 3.13 -7.88 -9.77
CA LEU A 39 2.88 -6.73 -8.93
C LEU A 39 1.62 -6.03 -9.43
N LYS A 40 0.70 -5.75 -8.52
CA LYS A 40 -0.42 -4.85 -8.74
C LYS A 40 -0.11 -3.50 -8.12
N ILE A 41 -0.36 -2.43 -8.86
CA ILE A 41 -0.28 -1.05 -8.37
C ILE A 41 -1.67 -0.43 -8.51
N ILE A 42 -2.24 0.01 -7.40
CA ILE A 42 -3.52 0.72 -7.36
C ILE A 42 -3.21 2.18 -7.07
N GLN A 43 -3.66 3.08 -7.94
CA GLN A 43 -3.53 4.52 -7.75
C GLN A 43 -4.88 5.11 -7.37
N VAL A 44 -4.89 5.89 -6.29
CA VAL A 44 -6.09 6.41 -5.64
C VAL A 44 -6.01 7.92 -5.50
N TYR A 45 -7.15 8.59 -5.71
CA TYR A 45 -7.34 9.99 -5.40
C TYR A 45 -8.61 10.17 -4.55
N ALA A 46 -8.45 10.11 -3.23
CA ALA A 46 -9.58 10.12 -2.30
C ALA A 46 -10.34 11.46 -2.36
N PRO A 47 -11.67 11.46 -2.18
CA PRO A 47 -12.45 12.66 -2.00
C PRO A 47 -11.93 13.55 -0.86
N THR A 48 -12.06 14.87 -1.02
CA THR A 48 -11.74 15.82 0.06
C THR A 48 -12.84 15.78 1.13
N SER A 49 -12.61 16.38 2.31
CA SER A 49 -13.58 16.40 3.41
C SER A 49 -14.91 17.09 3.10
N SER A 50 -15.04 17.73 1.94
CA SER A 50 -16.27 18.36 1.44
C SER A 50 -17.21 17.40 0.70
N TYR A 51 -16.79 16.16 0.47
CA TYR A 51 -17.57 15.12 -0.21
C TYR A 51 -18.33 14.28 0.84
N ASP A 52 -19.45 13.70 0.40
CA ASP A 52 -20.31 12.91 1.28
C ASP A 52 -19.61 11.61 1.70
N ASP A 53 -20.00 11.09 2.87
CA ASP A 53 -19.44 9.84 3.39
C ASP A 53 -19.75 8.64 2.49
N ASP A 54 -20.89 8.66 1.80
CA ASP A 54 -21.28 7.64 0.82
C ASP A 54 -20.28 7.52 -0.34
N GLU A 55 -19.69 8.63 -0.80
CA GLU A 55 -18.69 8.60 -1.88
C GLU A 55 -17.35 8.02 -1.41
N VAL A 56 -17.03 8.21 -0.13
CA VAL A 56 -15.82 7.66 0.48
C VAL A 56 -15.97 6.16 0.71
N GLU A 57 -17.12 5.71 1.22
CA GLU A 57 -17.41 4.28 1.39
C GLU A 57 -17.38 3.56 0.04
N LYS A 58 -18.05 4.10 -0.98
CA LYS A 58 -18.01 3.55 -2.34
C LYS A 58 -16.59 3.42 -2.88
N LEU A 59 -15.72 4.41 -2.65
CA LEU A 59 -14.32 4.32 -3.07
C LEU A 59 -13.61 3.13 -2.39
N TYR A 60 -13.81 2.93 -1.09
CA TYR A 60 -13.19 1.82 -0.37
C TYR A 60 -13.75 0.46 -0.80
N GLU A 61 -15.04 0.36 -1.14
CA GLU A 61 -15.63 -0.83 -1.76
C GLU A 61 -14.97 -1.16 -3.10
N GLU A 62 -14.85 -0.18 -4.00
CA GLU A 62 -14.18 -0.35 -5.30
C GLU A 62 -12.70 -0.74 -5.15
N ILE A 63 -11.98 -0.15 -4.18
CA ILE A 63 -10.60 -0.56 -3.88
C ILE A 63 -10.57 -2.02 -3.40
N ASN A 64 -11.50 -2.42 -2.52
CA ASN A 64 -11.58 -3.79 -2.03
C ASN A 64 -11.83 -4.79 -3.16
N GLU A 65 -12.71 -4.47 -4.11
CA GLU A 65 -12.91 -5.28 -5.31
C GLU A 65 -11.62 -5.43 -6.11
N LEU A 66 -10.86 -4.35 -6.31
CA LEU A 66 -9.56 -4.42 -7.00
C LEU A 66 -8.56 -5.28 -6.22
N LEU A 67 -8.55 -5.22 -4.89
CA LEU A 67 -7.66 -6.04 -4.06
C LEU A 67 -7.99 -7.53 -4.17
N GLN A 68 -9.27 -7.88 -4.25
CA GLN A 68 -9.74 -9.27 -4.29
C GLN A 68 -9.64 -9.89 -5.70
N ASN A 69 -9.91 -9.11 -6.75
CA ASN A 69 -9.84 -9.55 -8.14
C ASN A 69 -8.40 -9.74 -8.61
N ASN A 70 -8.14 -10.68 -9.52
CA ASN A 70 -6.81 -10.90 -10.13
C ASN A 70 -5.67 -10.90 -9.10
N LYS A 71 -5.63 -11.91 -8.23
CA LYS A 71 -4.63 -12.01 -7.15
C LYS A 71 -3.20 -11.95 -7.72
N THR A 72 -2.43 -11.00 -7.22
CA THR A 72 -1.00 -10.83 -7.50
C THR A 72 -0.17 -11.23 -6.29
N HIS A 73 1.14 -11.39 -6.49
CA HIS A 73 2.05 -11.75 -5.39
C HIS A 73 2.36 -10.54 -4.51
N PHE A 74 2.41 -9.35 -5.13
CA PHE A 74 2.62 -8.09 -4.44
C PHE A 74 1.54 -7.11 -4.83
N THR A 75 1.15 -6.27 -3.89
CA THR A 75 0.23 -5.16 -4.10
C THR A 75 0.82 -3.91 -3.49
N ILE A 76 0.82 -2.84 -4.27
CA ILE A 76 1.11 -1.48 -3.83
C ILE A 76 -0.16 -0.67 -4.06
N MET A 77 -0.60 0.08 -3.07
CA MET A 77 -1.62 1.12 -3.23
C MET A 77 -0.95 2.47 -2.96
N MET A 78 -1.22 3.48 -3.77
CA MET A 78 -0.61 4.80 -3.60
C MET A 78 -1.52 5.92 -4.06
N GLY A 79 -1.22 7.13 -3.58
CA GLY A 79 -1.85 8.36 -4.05
C GLY A 79 -2.20 9.31 -2.92
N ASP A 80 -3.00 10.32 -3.25
CA ASP A 80 -3.55 11.28 -2.28
C ASP A 80 -4.78 10.65 -1.64
N LEU A 81 -4.67 10.37 -0.34
CA LEU A 81 -5.73 9.73 0.44
C LEU A 81 -6.51 10.73 1.29
N ASN A 82 -6.16 12.03 1.26
CA ASN A 82 -6.81 13.07 2.06
C ASN A 82 -6.96 12.72 3.56
N ALA A 83 -6.05 11.91 4.08
CA ALA A 83 -6.08 11.34 5.43
C ALA A 83 -4.83 11.75 6.22
N LYS A 84 -4.96 11.97 7.52
CA LYS A 84 -3.81 12.14 8.43
C LYS A 84 -3.76 10.92 9.34
N VAL A 85 -2.76 10.07 9.15
CA VAL A 85 -2.65 8.77 9.85
C VAL A 85 -2.15 8.93 11.30
N GLY A 86 -1.42 10.01 11.60
CA GLY A 86 -0.95 10.26 12.97
C GLY A 86 0.16 9.32 13.43
N LYS A 87 0.32 9.22 14.76
CA LYS A 87 1.18 8.22 15.40
C LYS A 87 0.44 6.88 15.49
N LYS A 88 1.22 5.81 15.67
CA LYS A 88 0.71 4.47 15.92
C LYS A 88 0.06 4.40 17.31
N GLU A 89 -1.11 3.77 17.36
CA GLU A 89 -1.85 3.40 18.57
C GLU A 89 -1.77 1.89 18.81
N ASP A 90 -2.24 1.45 19.97
CA ASP A 90 -2.15 0.04 20.38
C ASP A 90 -2.96 -0.86 19.45
N GLY A 91 -2.35 -1.95 18.97
CA GLY A 91 -2.99 -2.92 18.06
C GLY A 91 -2.74 -2.64 16.57
N GLU A 92 -2.06 -1.55 16.23
CA GLU A 92 -1.81 -1.13 14.86
C GLU A 92 -0.41 -1.50 14.34
N GLU A 93 0.39 -2.25 15.12
CA GLU A 93 1.77 -2.64 14.81
C GLU A 93 1.93 -3.33 13.46
N SER A 94 0.87 -3.98 13.00
CA SER A 94 0.87 -4.72 11.74
C SER A 94 0.78 -3.82 10.51
N VAL A 95 0.29 -2.57 10.65
CA VAL A 95 0.01 -1.66 9.54
C VAL A 95 0.61 -0.27 9.67
N ILE A 96 0.90 0.20 10.88
CA ILE A 96 1.59 1.47 11.14
C ILE A 96 2.96 1.19 11.78
N GLY A 97 3.98 1.83 11.23
CA GLY A 97 5.34 1.80 11.76
C GLY A 97 5.58 2.84 12.85
N ASN A 98 6.72 2.73 13.54
CA ASN A 98 7.07 3.56 14.70
C ASN A 98 7.36 5.04 14.37
N PHE A 99 7.28 5.45 13.10
CA PHE A 99 7.57 6.80 12.66
C PHE A 99 6.35 7.52 12.08
N GLY A 100 5.13 7.09 12.41
CA GLY A 100 3.93 7.94 12.26
C GLY A 100 4.10 9.28 12.99
N HIS A 101 3.41 10.33 12.53
CA HIS A 101 3.53 11.67 13.12
C HIS A 101 2.25 12.50 12.98
N GLY A 102 2.14 13.53 13.84
CA GLY A 102 0.96 14.38 13.91
C GLY A 102 -0.20 13.71 14.65
N GLN A 103 -1.34 14.39 14.62
CA GLN A 103 -2.60 13.89 15.15
C GLN A 103 -3.40 13.27 13.99
N ARG A 104 -4.05 12.14 14.28
CA ARG A 104 -4.95 11.47 13.34
C ARG A 104 -6.25 12.26 13.17
N ASN A 105 -6.84 12.19 11.99
CA ASN A 105 -8.19 12.70 11.73
C ASN A 105 -9.13 11.55 11.34
N ASP A 106 -10.42 11.82 11.23
CA ASP A 106 -11.45 10.80 10.94
C ASP A 106 -11.18 10.02 9.64
N ARG A 107 -10.65 10.68 8.60
CA ARG A 107 -10.22 10.01 7.36
C ARG A 107 -8.99 9.13 7.58
N GLY A 108 -8.13 9.51 8.51
CA GLY A 108 -7.01 8.71 9.01
C GLY A 108 -7.48 7.44 9.72
N ASP A 109 -8.51 7.53 10.57
CA ASP A 109 -9.09 6.35 11.23
C ASP A 109 -9.61 5.34 10.19
N ARG A 110 -10.43 5.80 9.23
CA ARG A 110 -10.93 4.95 8.14
C ARG A 110 -9.80 4.31 7.33
N LEU A 111 -8.75 5.07 7.01
CA LEU A 111 -7.60 4.53 6.28
C LEU A 111 -6.86 3.45 7.09
N VAL A 112 -6.72 3.63 8.40
CA VAL A 112 -6.06 2.65 9.27
C VAL A 112 -6.91 1.39 9.40
N GLU A 113 -8.22 1.51 9.64
CA GLU A 113 -9.14 0.38 9.68
C GLU A 113 -9.13 -0.40 8.35
N PHE A 114 -9.17 0.32 7.22
CA PHE A 114 -9.02 -0.27 5.90
C PHE A 114 -7.67 -0.97 5.73
N ALA A 115 -6.58 -0.36 6.18
CA ALA A 115 -5.24 -0.96 6.11
C ALA A 115 -5.15 -2.26 6.92
N ILE A 116 -5.79 -2.31 8.10
CA ILE A 116 -5.89 -3.51 8.94
C ILE A 116 -6.65 -4.62 8.21
N SER A 117 -7.86 -4.33 7.71
CA SER A 117 -8.70 -5.32 7.05
C SER A 117 -8.08 -5.86 5.75
N SER A 118 -7.42 -4.99 4.98
CA SER A 118 -6.72 -5.33 3.74
C SER A 118 -5.29 -5.86 3.95
N LYS A 119 -4.79 -5.85 5.20
CA LYS A 119 -3.42 -6.23 5.59
C LYS A 119 -2.33 -5.42 4.87
N LEU A 120 -2.64 -4.18 4.49
CA LEU A 120 -1.71 -3.26 3.85
C LEU A 120 -0.96 -2.43 4.92
N LYS A 121 0.34 -2.23 4.71
CA LYS A 121 1.19 -1.43 5.61
C LYS A 121 1.35 -0.03 5.07
N ILE A 122 1.10 1.00 5.89
CA ILE A 122 1.25 2.42 5.53
C ILE A 122 2.72 2.80 5.58
N LEU A 123 3.41 2.68 4.44
CA LEU A 123 4.86 2.62 4.38
C LEU A 123 5.57 3.89 4.85
N ASN A 124 4.97 5.07 4.66
CA ASN A 124 5.52 6.34 5.13
C ASN A 124 5.86 6.32 6.63
N THR A 125 5.14 5.50 7.41
CA THR A 125 5.27 5.41 8.87
C THR A 125 6.38 4.43 9.32
N PHE A 126 6.93 3.61 8.41
CA PHE A 126 7.96 2.60 8.74
C PHE A 126 9.40 3.11 8.65
N PHE A 127 9.61 4.29 8.04
CA PHE A 127 10.95 4.84 7.83
C PHE A 127 11.15 6.16 8.57
N LYS A 128 12.24 6.25 9.35
CA LYS A 128 12.57 7.48 10.08
C LYS A 128 12.91 8.60 9.11
N LYS A 129 12.17 9.71 9.17
CA LYS A 129 12.44 10.95 8.42
C LYS A 129 12.40 12.15 9.35
N LYS A 130 13.13 13.21 8.98
CA LYS A 130 13.02 14.53 9.64
C LYS A 130 11.62 15.09 9.41
N ALA A 131 11.01 15.73 10.41
CA ALA A 131 9.63 16.22 10.35
C ALA A 131 9.36 17.13 9.14
N ASN A 132 10.27 18.07 8.85
CA ASN A 132 10.16 18.96 7.69
C ASN A 132 10.22 18.26 6.31
N ARG A 133 10.60 16.97 6.28
CA ARG A 133 10.67 16.13 5.07
C ARG A 133 9.48 15.19 4.91
N LYS A 134 8.45 15.28 5.75
CA LYS A 134 7.30 14.37 5.71
C LYS A 134 6.07 14.91 5.01
N TRP A 135 5.83 16.23 5.08
CA TRP A 135 4.63 16.81 4.47
C TRP A 135 4.56 16.52 2.97
N THR A 136 3.40 16.22 2.43
CA THR A 136 3.22 15.98 1.00
C THR A 136 2.35 17.05 0.37
N TRP A 137 1.60 17.81 1.17
CA TRP A 137 0.77 18.92 0.72
C TRP A 137 0.99 20.18 1.57
N ILE A 138 0.86 21.35 0.94
CA ILE A 138 0.85 22.66 1.60
C ILE A 138 -0.42 23.44 1.22
N SER A 139 -1.05 24.10 2.19
CA SER A 139 -2.24 24.92 1.95
C SER A 139 -1.94 26.12 1.03
N PRO A 140 -2.96 26.68 0.34
CA PRO A 140 -2.79 27.85 -0.54
C PRO A 140 -2.19 29.07 0.17
N ASP A 141 -2.55 29.29 1.44
CA ASP A 141 -2.01 30.34 2.31
C ASP A 141 -0.59 30.06 2.83
N ARG A 142 -0.05 28.88 2.52
CA ARG A 142 1.27 28.36 2.93
C ARG A 142 1.46 28.18 4.43
N ALA A 143 0.40 28.29 5.23
CA ALA A 143 0.46 28.18 6.68
C ALA A 143 0.46 26.71 7.15
N THR A 144 -0.26 25.83 6.45
CA THR A 144 -0.49 24.45 6.86
C THR A 144 0.25 23.48 5.95
N LYS A 145 0.89 22.47 6.55
CA LYS A 145 1.57 21.38 5.85
C LYS A 145 1.08 20.05 6.39
N ASN A 146 0.63 19.16 5.53
CA ASN A 146 0.13 17.83 5.91
C ASN A 146 0.83 16.74 5.10
N GLU A 147 0.95 15.55 5.67
CA GLU A 147 1.25 14.31 4.95
C GLU A 147 -0.08 13.62 4.67
N ILE A 148 -0.53 13.66 3.42
CA ILE A 148 -1.81 13.09 2.94
C ILE A 148 -1.63 12.15 1.75
N ASP A 149 -0.44 12.14 1.15
CA ASP A 149 -0.06 11.23 0.08
C ASP A 149 0.72 10.04 0.67
N PHE A 150 0.17 8.84 0.52
CA PHE A 150 0.74 7.64 1.12
C PHE A 150 1.04 6.57 0.08
N ILE A 151 1.97 5.70 0.44
CA ILE A 151 2.20 4.43 -0.24
C ILE A 151 1.93 3.30 0.76
N LEU A 152 1.14 2.33 0.35
CA LEU A 152 0.76 1.15 1.09
C LEU A 152 1.27 -0.10 0.37
N SER A 153 1.67 -1.15 1.10
CA SER A 153 2.10 -2.43 0.51
C SER A 153 1.58 -3.63 1.26
N SER A 154 1.28 -4.72 0.55
CA SER A 154 0.95 -6.01 1.17
C SER A 154 2.15 -6.68 1.85
N ASP A 155 3.36 -6.38 1.38
CA ASP A 155 4.60 -6.97 1.89
C ASP A 155 5.64 -5.88 2.20
N LEU A 156 6.09 -5.83 3.46
CA LEU A 156 7.13 -4.90 3.91
C LEU A 156 8.54 -5.36 3.49
N ASN A 157 8.75 -6.66 3.24
CA ASN A 157 10.07 -7.21 2.93
C ASN A 157 10.64 -6.71 1.60
N ILE A 158 9.76 -6.35 0.66
CA ILE A 158 10.13 -5.80 -0.64
C ILE A 158 10.43 -4.29 -0.58
N VAL A 159 10.08 -3.62 0.53
CA VAL A 159 10.22 -2.17 0.66
C VAL A 159 11.59 -1.84 1.24
N LYS A 160 12.31 -0.93 0.58
CA LYS A 160 13.63 -0.46 1.03
C LYS A 160 13.58 0.92 1.64
N ASP A 161 12.74 1.80 1.12
CA ASP A 161 12.53 3.13 1.68
C ASP A 161 11.26 3.78 1.12
N VAL A 162 10.73 4.76 1.84
CA VAL A 162 9.76 5.75 1.32
C VAL A 162 10.26 7.15 1.66
N ASN A 163 10.26 8.04 0.67
CA ASN A 163 10.74 9.41 0.83
C ASN A 163 9.83 10.42 0.14
N VAL A 164 9.73 11.62 0.71
CA VAL A 164 9.25 12.79 -0.01
C VAL A 164 10.41 13.53 -0.66
N LEU A 165 10.29 13.84 -1.94
CA LEU A 165 11.31 14.51 -2.74
C LEU A 165 11.23 16.02 -2.54
N ASN A 166 12.21 16.58 -1.83
CA ASN A 166 12.22 18.01 -1.50
C ASN A 166 12.84 18.90 -2.58
N LYS A 167 13.63 18.31 -3.50
CA LYS A 167 14.43 19.05 -4.48
C LYS A 167 13.78 19.09 -5.87
N VAL A 168 12.57 18.54 -5.99
CA VAL A 168 11.86 18.53 -7.26
C VAL A 168 10.63 19.42 -7.11
N ASN A 169 10.58 20.47 -7.90
CA ASN A 169 9.44 21.38 -7.97
C ASN A 169 8.67 21.08 -9.26
N ILE A 170 7.42 20.65 -9.11
CA ILE A 170 6.51 20.34 -10.22
C ILE A 170 5.43 21.41 -10.42
N GLY A 171 5.54 22.55 -9.71
CA GLY A 171 4.52 23.61 -9.76
C GLY A 171 3.21 23.26 -9.05
N SER A 172 3.20 22.22 -8.23
CA SER A 172 2.06 21.80 -7.40
C SER A 172 2.25 22.18 -5.94
N ASP A 173 1.14 22.34 -5.24
CA ASP A 173 1.04 22.34 -3.78
C ASP A 173 1.38 20.97 -3.14
N HIS A 174 1.42 19.90 -3.95
CA HIS A 174 1.90 18.60 -3.54
C HIS A 174 3.40 18.37 -3.83
N ARG A 175 4.02 17.51 -3.04
CA ARG A 175 5.38 16.99 -3.24
C ARG A 175 5.34 15.52 -3.63
N MET A 176 6.25 15.14 -4.53
CA MET A 176 6.38 13.75 -4.95
C MET A 176 6.81 12.83 -3.81
N VAL A 177 6.04 11.76 -3.63
CA VAL A 177 6.37 10.64 -2.76
C VAL A 177 7.01 9.52 -3.60
N MET A 178 8.14 9.00 -3.14
CA MET A 178 8.92 7.97 -3.81
C MET A 178 9.03 6.75 -2.91
N GLY A 179 8.51 5.62 -3.37
CA GLY A 179 8.78 4.30 -2.79
C GLY A 179 9.94 3.62 -3.52
N LYS A 180 10.88 3.07 -2.76
CA LYS A 180 11.97 2.22 -3.28
C LYS A 180 11.67 0.77 -2.95
N PHE A 181 11.54 -0.06 -3.97
CA PHE A 181 11.20 -1.47 -3.85
C PHE A 181 12.29 -2.35 -4.44
N GLN A 182 12.51 -3.51 -3.84
CA GLN A 182 13.43 -4.53 -4.34
C GLN A 182 12.81 -5.91 -4.13
N ILE A 183 12.39 -6.52 -5.23
CA ILE A 183 11.75 -7.84 -5.22
C ILE A 183 12.79 -8.87 -5.64
N ASN A 184 13.14 -9.79 -4.72
CA ASN A 184 14.02 -10.91 -5.01
C ASN A 184 13.21 -12.21 -5.16
N THR A 185 12.83 -12.54 -6.39
CA THR A 185 11.96 -13.69 -6.66
C THR A 185 12.55 -15.05 -6.28
N LYS A 186 13.88 -15.15 -6.12
CA LYS A 186 14.54 -16.38 -5.64
C LYS A 186 14.30 -16.56 -4.14
N LEU A 187 14.46 -15.50 -3.34
CA LEU A 187 14.18 -15.54 -1.91
C LEU A 187 12.70 -15.80 -1.65
N GLU A 188 11.81 -15.18 -2.42
CA GLU A 188 10.37 -15.40 -2.29
C GLU A 188 9.98 -16.86 -2.59
N ARG A 189 10.64 -17.49 -3.57
CA ARG A 189 10.43 -18.92 -3.85
C ARG A 189 10.88 -19.79 -2.67
N GLN A 190 12.02 -19.47 -2.07
CA GLN A 190 12.53 -20.24 -0.92
C GLN A 190 11.64 -20.12 0.31
N LYS A 191 11.09 -18.93 0.59
CA LYS A 191 10.14 -18.71 1.68
C LYS A 191 8.89 -19.56 1.51
N LEU A 192 8.28 -19.54 0.32
CA LEU A 192 7.09 -20.33 0.02
C LEU A 192 7.34 -21.83 0.17
N LEU A 193 8.49 -22.32 -0.29
CA LEU A 193 8.87 -23.73 -0.14
C LEU A 193 9.01 -24.13 1.35
N ARG A 194 9.68 -23.30 2.15
CA ARG A 194 9.82 -23.54 3.60
C ARG A 194 8.47 -23.59 4.31
N GLN A 195 7.57 -22.65 3.98
CA GLN A 195 6.21 -22.64 4.53
C GLN A 195 5.43 -23.90 4.14
N SER A 196 5.47 -24.31 2.87
CA SER A 196 4.80 -25.54 2.43
C SER A 196 5.32 -26.79 3.13
N ILE A 197 6.64 -26.89 3.36
CA ILE A 197 7.25 -28.01 4.08
C ILE A 197 6.78 -27.99 5.53
N ALA A 198 6.82 -26.85 6.21
CA ALA A 198 6.38 -26.74 7.60
C ALA A 198 4.91 -27.13 7.77
N THR A 199 4.03 -26.70 6.86
CA THR A 199 2.61 -27.10 6.86
C THR A 199 2.45 -28.60 6.65
N LEU A 200 3.14 -29.19 5.67
CA LEU A 200 3.08 -30.64 5.41
C LEU A 200 3.56 -31.45 6.61
N THR A 201 4.68 -31.05 7.22
CA THR A 201 5.21 -31.70 8.43
C THR A 201 4.20 -31.64 9.57
N TYR A 202 3.60 -30.48 9.82
CA TYR A 202 2.57 -30.32 10.84
C TYR A 202 1.33 -31.20 10.58
N THR A 203 0.80 -31.18 9.36
CA THR A 203 -0.36 -32.01 9.00
C THR A 203 -0.07 -33.51 9.13
N ASN A 204 1.14 -33.95 8.79
CA ASN A 204 1.54 -35.35 8.96
C ASN A 204 1.63 -35.73 10.45
N SER A 205 2.21 -34.88 11.30
CA SER A 205 2.25 -35.13 12.75
C SER A 205 0.85 -35.23 13.38
N GLN A 206 -0.12 -34.42 12.92
CA GLN A 206 -1.49 -34.52 13.41
C GLN A 206 -2.15 -35.84 13.01
N LYS A 207 -1.94 -36.31 11.78
CA LYS A 207 -2.46 -37.60 11.31
C LYS A 207 -1.87 -38.78 12.08
N GLU A 208 -0.57 -38.74 12.36
CA GLU A 208 0.11 -39.76 13.17
C GLU A 208 -0.45 -39.80 14.60
N THR A 209 -0.64 -38.63 15.23
CA THR A 209 -1.21 -38.50 16.59
C THR A 209 -2.67 -38.97 16.64
N MET A 210 -3.45 -38.71 15.60
CA MET A 210 -4.81 -39.23 15.51
C MET A 210 -4.81 -40.75 15.39
N ASN A 211 -4.01 -41.33 14.48
CA ASN A 211 -3.97 -42.77 14.28
C ASN A 211 -3.46 -43.54 15.50
N SER A 212 -2.60 -42.94 16.34
CA SER A 212 -2.15 -43.57 17.59
C SER A 212 -3.19 -43.58 18.70
N ASN A 213 -4.23 -42.75 18.64
CA ASN A 213 -5.29 -42.67 19.65
C ASN A 213 -6.46 -43.65 19.40
N TRP A 214 -6.44 -44.36 18.27
CA TRP A 214 -7.47 -45.33 17.87
C TRP A 214 -6.96 -46.78 17.81
N ASN A 215 -5.70 -47.03 18.21
CA ASN A 215 -5.11 -48.35 18.41
C ASN A 215 -4.84 -48.58 19.91
#